data_AF-K2GTB5-F1
#
_entry.id   AF-K2GTB5-F1
#
_cell.length_a   1.000
_cell.length_b   1.000
_cell.length_c   1.000
_cell.angle_alpha   90.00
_cell.angle_beta   90.00
_cell.angle_gamma   90.00
#
_symmetry.space_group_name_H-M   'P 1'
#
loop_
_entity.id
_entity.type
_entity.pdbx_description
1 polymer ?
#
loop_
_entity_poly.entity_id
_entity_poly.type
_entity_poly.pdbx_seq_one_letter_code
_entity_poly.pdbx_strand_id
1 'polypeptide(L)'
;MEHTNIKQQKTHSKVIHPWKKTEDQQLLEAIQKYGEADWNKIKDEVPTRTKKQCKERYFNHLCSRVIKDKWTKEEDSLILNKINEYGHHWTLISQFIPGRAPNSIKNRFYSHLSKIRNKYFNNTNASNALILDSETNLIQSAFIPASSHSYTVINVNSFY
;
A
#
# COMPACT_ATOMS: atom_id res chain seq x y z
N MET A 1 41.87 -23.83 21.75
CA MET A 1 40.46 -23.43 21.55
C MET A 1 40.45 -21.94 21.30
N GLU A 2 40.52 -21.53 20.03
CA GLU A 2 40.50 -20.12 19.64
C GLU A 2 39.05 -19.67 19.48
N HIS A 3 38.62 -18.74 20.33
CA HIS A 3 37.32 -18.09 20.20
C HIS A 3 37.46 -16.93 19.20
N THR A 4 36.96 -17.12 17.99
CA THR A 4 36.93 -16.08 16.96
C THR A 4 35.91 -15.00 17.34
N ASN A 5 36.42 -13.78 17.53
CA ASN A 5 35.66 -12.59 17.87
C ASN A 5 34.92 -12.05 16.63
N ILE A 6 33.62 -12.36 16.52
CA ILE A 6 32.75 -11.82 15.47
C ILE A 6 32.43 -10.36 15.80
N LYS A 7 33.23 -9.45 15.25
CA LYS A 7 32.95 -8.00 15.30
C LYS A 7 31.63 -7.73 14.58
N GLN A 8 30.60 -7.39 15.35
CA GLN A 8 29.32 -6.87 14.87
C GLN A 8 29.56 -5.59 14.07
N GLN A 9 29.37 -5.65 12.76
CA GLN A 9 29.50 -4.49 11.87
C GLN A 9 28.32 -3.54 12.11
N LYS A 10 28.61 -2.37 12.68
CA LYS A 10 27.66 -1.26 12.84
C LYS A 10 27.08 -0.89 11.48
N THR A 11 25.76 -1.02 11.32
CA THR A 11 25.06 -0.59 10.11
C THR A 11 25.07 0.94 10.03
N HIS A 12 25.87 1.52 9.14
CA HIS A 12 25.76 2.94 8.82
C HIS A 12 24.35 3.22 8.31
N SER A 13 23.60 4.08 9.01
CA SER A 13 22.29 4.57 8.57
C SER A 13 22.45 5.20 7.18
N LYS A 14 21.90 4.55 6.15
CA LYS A 14 22.02 4.99 4.76
C LYS A 14 21.38 6.37 4.60
N VAL A 15 22.20 7.40 4.40
CA VAL A 15 21.74 8.75 4.04
C VAL A 15 20.98 8.69 2.71
N ILE A 16 19.67 8.98 2.75
CA ILE A 16 18.79 8.97 1.58
C ILE A 16 18.97 10.28 0.80
N HIS A 17 19.64 10.20 -0.36
CA HIS A 17 19.82 11.36 -1.23
C HIS A 17 18.59 11.52 -2.16
N PRO A 18 17.97 12.71 -2.25
CA PRO A 18 16.89 12.98 -3.19
C PRO A 18 17.32 12.79 -4.65
N TRP A 19 16.42 12.36 -5.54
CA TRP A 19 16.68 12.24 -6.98
C TRP A 19 16.79 13.61 -7.64
N LYS A 20 17.87 13.83 -8.40
CA LYS A 20 18.05 15.03 -9.22
C LYS A 20 17.39 14.83 -10.58
N LYS A 21 16.98 15.94 -11.22
CA LYS A 21 16.43 15.91 -12.59
C LYS A 21 17.40 15.32 -13.61
N THR A 22 18.70 15.56 -13.45
CA THR A 22 19.74 14.98 -14.31
C THR A 22 19.81 13.46 -14.17
N GLU A 23 19.68 12.94 -12.95
CA GLU A 23 19.64 11.49 -12.70
C GLU A 23 18.37 10.85 -13.27
N ASP A 24 17.22 11.52 -13.14
CA ASP A 24 15.97 11.06 -13.75
C ASP A 24 16.07 11.01 -15.28
N GLN A 25 16.71 12.01 -15.90
CA GLN A 25 16.93 12.05 -17.34
C GLN A 25 17.85 10.93 -17.82
N GLN A 26 19.00 10.73 -17.16
CA GLN A 26 19.91 9.62 -17.45
C GLN A 26 19.21 8.26 -17.32
N LEU A 27 18.38 8.11 -16.28
CA LEU A 27 17.60 6.89 -16.07
C LEU A 27 16.59 6.64 -17.20
N LEU A 28 15.89 7.68 -17.66
CA LEU A 28 14.93 7.57 -18.77
C LEU A 28 15.62 7.22 -20.09
N GLU A 29 16.74 7.89 -20.41
CA GLU A 29 17.54 7.62 -21.61
C GLU A 29 18.09 6.19 -21.62
N ALA A 30 18.63 5.74 -20.48
CA ALA A 30 19.12 4.37 -20.33
C ALA A 30 18.00 3.33 -20.53
N ILE A 31 16.80 3.59 -20.02
CA ILE A 31 15.64 2.71 -20.22
C ILE A 31 15.17 2.71 -21.67
N GLN A 32 15.20 3.87 -22.34
CA GLN A 32 14.91 3.94 -23.77
C GLN A 32 15.92 3.14 -24.60
N LYS A 33 17.20 3.14 -24.19
CA LYS A 33 18.29 2.43 -24.88
C LYS A 33 18.29 0.92 -24.64
N TYR A 34 18.05 0.46 -23.40
CA TYR A 34 18.22 -0.95 -23.01
C TYR A 34 16.89 -1.67 -22.67
N GLY A 35 15.78 -0.95 -22.58
CA GLY A 35 14.47 -1.48 -22.17
C GLY A 35 14.34 -1.74 -20.66
N GLU A 36 13.16 -2.19 -20.22
CA GLU A 36 12.84 -2.43 -18.80
C GLU A 36 13.37 -3.76 -18.23
N ALA A 37 14.18 -4.52 -18.99
CA ALA A 37 14.68 -5.84 -18.60
C ALA A 37 16.09 -5.80 -17.98
N ASP A 38 17.00 -5.02 -18.58
CA ASP A 38 18.44 -5.05 -18.28
C ASP A 38 18.86 -3.96 -17.27
N TRP A 39 18.35 -4.06 -16.05
CA TRP A 39 18.64 -3.10 -14.96
C TRP A 39 20.11 -3.03 -14.54
N ASN A 40 20.95 -4.01 -14.91
CA ASN A 40 22.39 -3.94 -14.67
C ASN A 40 23.02 -2.85 -15.54
N LYS A 41 22.74 -2.84 -16.85
CA LYS A 41 23.25 -1.82 -17.78
C LYS A 41 22.71 -0.43 -17.45
N ILE A 42 21.42 -0.35 -17.07
CA ILE A 42 20.79 0.92 -16.66
C ILE A 42 21.49 1.54 -15.44
N LYS A 43 21.91 0.71 -14.48
CA LYS A 43 22.66 1.19 -13.30
C LYS A 43 23.98 1.86 -13.71
N ASP A 44 24.66 1.32 -14.73
CA ASP A 44 25.99 1.80 -15.12
C ASP A 44 25.92 3.22 -15.73
N GLU A 45 24.78 3.57 -16.35
CA GLU A 45 24.51 4.92 -16.85
C GLU A 45 24.12 5.92 -15.72
N VAL A 46 23.78 5.42 -14.53
CA VAL A 46 23.44 6.23 -13.34
C VAL A 46 24.33 5.83 -12.15
N PRO A 47 25.64 6.15 -12.19
CA PRO A 47 26.64 5.59 -11.27
C PRO A 47 26.43 6.02 -9.80
N THR A 48 25.74 7.13 -9.57
CA THR A 48 25.40 7.63 -8.22
C THR A 48 24.33 6.78 -7.52
N ARG A 49 23.67 5.88 -8.25
CA ARG A 49 22.53 5.09 -7.76
C ARG A 49 22.78 3.59 -7.88
N THR A 50 22.10 2.84 -7.03
CA THR A 50 22.08 1.39 -7.08
C THR A 50 20.99 0.90 -8.03
N LYS A 51 21.16 -0.30 -8.59
CA LYS A 51 20.17 -0.98 -9.43
C LYS A 51 18.77 -0.97 -8.82
N LYS A 52 18.68 -1.26 -7.52
CA LYS A 52 17.41 -1.26 -6.78
C LYS A 52 16.77 0.13 -6.78
N GLN A 53 17.55 1.17 -6.50
CA GLN A 53 17.05 2.55 -6.50
C GLN A 53 16.57 2.97 -7.88
N CYS A 54 17.32 2.66 -8.95
CA CYS A 54 16.90 2.97 -10.32
C CYS A 54 15.56 2.30 -10.66
N LYS A 55 15.44 1.01 -10.37
CA LYS A 55 14.20 0.25 -10.60
C LYS A 55 13.02 0.84 -9.83
N GLU A 56 13.20 1.09 -8.54
CA GLU A 56 12.16 1.67 -7.69
C GLU A 56 11.74 3.07 -8.15
N ARG A 57 12.70 3.93 -8.50
CA ARG A 57 12.43 5.27 -9.02
C ARG A 57 11.60 5.23 -10.29
N TYR A 58 11.96 4.35 -11.22
CA TYR A 58 11.25 4.23 -12.49
C TYR A 58 9.80 3.79 -12.28
N PHE A 59 9.57 2.64 -11.64
CA PHE A 59 8.23 2.07 -11.50
C PHE A 59 7.30 2.89 -10.57
N ASN A 60 7.87 3.66 -9.63
CA ASN A 60 7.04 4.47 -8.72
C ASN A 60 6.79 5.89 -9.23
N HIS A 61 7.62 6.44 -10.12
CA HIS A 61 7.56 7.88 -10.44
C HIS A 61 7.78 8.28 -11.90
N LEU A 62 8.57 7.53 -12.67
CA LEU A 62 8.97 7.94 -14.03
C LEU A 62 8.27 7.17 -15.14
N CYS A 63 7.86 5.92 -14.89
CA CYS A 63 7.14 5.12 -15.87
C CYS A 63 5.86 5.86 -16.31
N SER A 64 5.62 5.93 -17.62
CA SER A 64 4.44 6.61 -18.20
C SER A 64 3.12 6.02 -17.74
N ARG A 65 3.13 4.75 -17.31
CA ARG A 65 1.96 4.06 -16.73
C ARG A 65 1.56 4.61 -15.36
N VAL A 66 2.41 5.41 -14.70
CA VAL A 66 2.11 5.97 -13.36
C VAL A 66 1.39 7.31 -13.48
N ILE A 67 0.15 7.34 -13.00
CA ILE A 67 -0.70 8.53 -12.97
C ILE A 67 -0.31 9.44 -11.79
N LYS A 68 -0.10 10.73 -12.07
CA LYS A 68 0.29 11.77 -11.11
C LYS A 68 -0.87 12.67 -10.67
N ASP A 69 -2.08 12.36 -11.11
CA ASP A 69 -3.28 13.13 -10.80
C ASP A 69 -3.70 13.03 -9.34
N LYS A 70 -4.59 13.94 -8.92
CA LYS A 70 -5.21 13.92 -7.60
C LYS A 70 -5.93 12.59 -7.38
N TRP A 71 -5.95 12.13 -6.13
CA TRP A 71 -6.73 10.97 -5.73
C TRP A 71 -8.22 11.30 -5.77
N THR A 72 -8.99 10.43 -6.39
CA THR A 72 -10.45 10.50 -6.45
C THR A 72 -11.07 9.79 -5.25
N LYS A 73 -12.33 10.11 -4.95
CA LYS A 73 -13.04 9.47 -3.83
C LYS A 73 -13.33 7.99 -4.15
N GLU A 74 -13.56 7.70 -5.42
CA GLU A 74 -13.80 6.36 -5.95
C GLU A 74 -12.57 5.47 -5.74
N GLU A 75 -11.37 5.99 -6.05
CA GLU A 75 -10.10 5.31 -5.75
C GLU A 75 -9.94 5.07 -4.24
N ASP A 76 -10.20 6.08 -3.40
CA ASP A 76 -10.09 5.96 -1.94
C ASP A 76 -11.03 4.89 -1.37
N SER A 77 -12.29 4.87 -1.81
CA SER A 77 -13.27 3.84 -1.44
C SER A 77 -12.80 2.45 -1.88
N LEU A 78 -12.26 2.33 -3.10
CA LEU A 78 -11.76 1.06 -3.59
C LEU A 78 -10.54 0.57 -2.79
N ILE A 79 -9.61 1.46 -2.41
CA ILE A 79 -8.48 1.13 -1.54
C ILE A 79 -8.98 0.56 -0.20
N LEU A 80 -9.92 1.24 0.45
CA LEU A 80 -10.45 0.81 1.74
C LEU A 80 -11.14 -0.56 1.64
N ASN A 81 -11.95 -0.77 0.62
CA ASN A 81 -12.65 -2.03 0.38
C ASN A 81 -11.64 -3.17 0.17
N LYS A 82 -10.63 -2.98 -0.69
CA LYS A 82 -9.63 -4.01 -0.97
C LYS A 82 -8.67 -4.27 0.17
N ILE A 83 -8.42 -3.30 1.05
CA ILE A 83 -7.70 -3.53 2.32
C ILE A 83 -8.53 -4.38 3.28
N ASN A 84 -9.85 -4.21 3.32
CA ASN A 84 -10.70 -5.07 4.17
C ASN A 84 -10.74 -6.52 3.63
N GLU A 85 -10.70 -6.69 2.31
CA GLU A 85 -10.73 -8.00 1.66
C GLU A 85 -9.38 -8.73 1.73
N TYR A 86 -8.29 -8.04 1.42
CA TYR A 86 -6.97 -8.65 1.27
C TYR A 86 -5.95 -8.19 2.31
N GLY A 87 -6.24 -7.23 3.17
CA GLY A 87 -5.24 -6.65 4.08
C GLY A 87 -4.25 -5.72 3.37
N HIS A 88 -3.03 -5.56 3.91
CA HIS A 88 -2.02 -4.60 3.41
C HIS A 88 -1.19 -5.10 2.22
N HIS A 89 -1.75 -5.94 1.35
CA HIS A 89 -1.06 -6.48 0.17
C HIS A 89 -1.04 -5.46 -0.98
N TRP A 90 -0.22 -4.41 -0.88
CA TRP A 90 -0.20 -3.27 -1.80
C TRP A 90 -0.01 -3.64 -3.27
N THR A 91 0.85 -4.61 -3.57
CA THR A 91 1.09 -5.08 -4.93
C THR A 91 -0.18 -5.71 -5.52
N LEU A 92 -0.90 -6.52 -4.75
CA LEU A 92 -2.17 -7.10 -5.17
C LEU A 92 -3.23 -6.01 -5.35
N ILE A 93 -3.37 -5.10 -4.38
CA ILE A 93 -4.35 -4.00 -4.44
C ILE A 93 -4.11 -3.11 -5.67
N SER A 94 -2.85 -2.89 -6.05
CA SER A 94 -2.51 -2.07 -7.23
C SER A 94 -3.07 -2.62 -8.55
N GLN A 95 -3.36 -3.92 -8.62
CA GLN A 95 -3.96 -4.52 -9.81
C GLN A 95 -5.41 -4.04 -10.04
N PHE A 96 -6.09 -3.60 -8.97
CA PHE A 96 -7.46 -3.10 -9.04
C PHE A 96 -7.53 -1.59 -9.30
N ILE A 97 -6.41 -0.88 -9.20
CA ILE A 97 -6.34 0.59 -9.33
C ILE A 97 -5.35 0.93 -10.44
N PRO A 98 -5.79 0.85 -11.71
CA PRO A 98 -4.90 1.00 -12.84
C PRO A 98 -4.20 2.36 -12.81
N GLY A 99 -2.90 2.33 -13.12
CA GLY A 99 -2.07 3.52 -13.15
C GLY A 99 -1.58 4.04 -11.79
N ARG A 100 -1.99 3.44 -10.67
CA ARG A 100 -1.43 3.76 -9.35
C ARG A 100 -0.39 2.73 -8.93
N ALA A 101 0.83 3.19 -8.68
CA ALA A 101 1.90 2.32 -8.17
C ALA A 101 1.58 1.81 -6.74
N PRO A 102 1.99 0.59 -6.37
CA PRO A 102 1.79 0.04 -5.02
C PRO A 102 2.25 0.99 -3.90
N ASN A 103 3.39 1.67 -4.11
CA ASN A 103 3.92 2.61 -3.13
C ASN A 103 3.03 3.84 -2.96
N SER A 104 2.42 4.32 -4.04
CA SER A 104 1.47 5.44 -4.01
C SER A 104 0.21 5.10 -3.22
N ILE A 105 -0.32 3.88 -3.40
CA ILE A 105 -1.49 3.38 -2.66
C ILE A 105 -1.18 3.27 -1.17
N LYS A 106 -0.06 2.64 -0.82
CA LYS A 106 0.44 2.55 0.56
C LYS A 106 0.54 3.94 1.20
N ASN A 107 1.16 4.89 0.49
CA ASN A 107 1.32 6.25 0.98
C ASN A 107 -0.02 6.95 1.16
N ARG A 108 -0.96 6.80 0.22
CA ARG A 108 -2.32 7.34 0.32
C ARG A 108 -3.04 6.81 1.55
N PHE A 109 -2.92 5.51 1.80
CA PHE A 109 -3.52 4.90 2.97
C PHE A 109 -2.97 5.47 4.28
N TYR A 110 -1.65 5.43 4.51
CA TYR A 110 -1.08 5.87 5.79
C TYR A 110 -1.15 7.40 6.01
N SER A 111 -1.08 8.20 4.94
CA SER A 111 -1.13 9.66 5.05
C SER A 111 -2.53 10.21 5.29
N HIS A 112 -3.56 9.58 4.70
CA HIS A 112 -4.93 10.11 4.64
C HIS A 112 -5.97 9.10 5.14
N LEU A 113 -6.09 7.94 4.48
CA LEU A 113 -7.23 7.04 4.69
C LEU A 113 -7.26 6.38 6.06
N SER A 114 -6.09 6.06 6.63
CA SER A 114 -5.99 5.47 7.96
C SER A 114 -6.59 6.38 9.05
N LYS A 115 -6.36 7.70 8.92
CA LYS A 115 -6.91 8.69 9.85
C LYS A 115 -8.42 8.80 9.72
N ILE A 116 -8.92 8.80 8.49
CA ILE A 116 -10.36 8.82 8.20
C ILE A 116 -11.02 7.57 8.77
N ARG A 117 -10.46 6.39 8.48
CA ARG A 117 -10.95 5.11 8.98
C ARG A 117 -11.01 5.07 10.50
N ASN A 118 -9.94 5.50 11.17
CA ASN A 118 -9.89 5.53 12.64
C ASN A 118 -10.88 6.55 13.22
N LYS A 119 -11.07 7.71 12.58
CA LYS A 119 -12.07 8.70 13.01
C LYS A 119 -13.49 8.11 12.95
N TYR A 120 -13.83 7.43 11.85
CA TYR A 120 -15.14 6.77 11.74
C TYR A 120 -15.29 5.69 12.80
N PHE A 121 -14.32 4.78 12.94
CA PHE A 121 -14.38 3.70 13.92
C PHE A 121 -14.53 4.20 15.37
N ASN A 122 -13.75 5.22 15.75
CA ASN A 122 -13.84 5.82 17.09
C ASN A 122 -15.18 6.53 17.30
N ASN A 123 -15.74 7.16 16.27
CA ASN A 123 -17.05 7.81 16.36
C ASN A 123 -18.19 6.77 16.44
N THR A 124 -18.08 5.64 15.74
CA THR A 124 -19.04 4.53 15.83
C THR A 124 -19.01 3.91 17.23
N ASN A 125 -17.83 3.71 17.81
CA ASN A 125 -17.70 3.20 19.18
C ASN A 125 -18.18 4.22 20.22
N ALA A 126 -17.96 5.52 20.00
CA ALA A 126 -18.47 6.58 20.88
C ALA A 126 -20.00 6.74 20.79
N SER A 127 -20.58 6.56 19.60
CA SER A 127 -22.03 6.63 19.37
C SER A 127 -22.77 5.38 19.86
N ASN A 128 -22.07 4.24 19.98
CA ASN A 128 -22.60 2.98 20.52
C ASN A 128 -22.30 2.77 22.03
N ALA A 129 -21.61 3.70 22.70
CA ALA A 129 -21.19 3.56 24.10
C ALA A 129 -22.22 4.05 25.15
N LEU A 130 -23.44 4.39 24.74
CA LEU A 130 -24.55 4.61 25.66
C LEU A 130 -25.77 3.88 25.11
N ILE A 131 -26.04 2.67 25.59
CA ILE A 131 -27.31 2.25 26.23
C ILE A 131 -26.99 0.95 26.99
N LEU A 132 -26.93 1.03 28.33
CA LEU A 132 -27.30 -0.07 29.20
C LEU A 132 -28.58 0.41 29.90
N ASP A 133 -29.73 0.17 29.28
CA ASP A 133 -31.01 0.30 29.97
C ASP A 133 -31.65 -1.08 30.02
N SER A 134 -31.84 -1.56 31.24
CA SER A 134 -32.32 -2.89 31.59
C SER A 134 -33.83 -3.08 31.40
N GLU A 135 -34.55 -2.17 30.72
CA GLU A 135 -36.03 -2.17 30.80
C GLU A 135 -36.83 -1.99 29.50
N THR A 136 -36.24 -1.69 28.33
CA THR A 136 -37.08 -1.52 27.12
C THR A 136 -36.47 -2.17 25.87
N ASN A 137 -36.76 -3.47 25.70
CA ASN A 137 -36.46 -4.24 24.50
C ASN A 137 -37.29 -3.77 23.27
N LEU A 138 -37.01 -2.57 22.75
CA LEU A 138 -37.51 -2.12 21.44
C LEU A 138 -36.44 -1.34 20.67
N ILE A 139 -35.95 -1.93 19.58
CA ILE A 139 -35.08 -1.27 18.59
C ILE A 139 -35.94 -0.93 17.36
N GLN A 140 -36.13 0.36 17.05
CA GLN A 140 -36.65 0.80 15.74
C GLN A 140 -35.60 1.64 14.99
N SER A 141 -34.87 0.93 14.12
CA SER A 141 -34.24 1.23 12.82
C SER A 141 -33.91 2.66 12.36
N ALA A 142 -32.72 2.79 11.75
CA ALA A 142 -32.60 3.23 10.34
C ALA A 142 -31.21 2.92 9.73
N PHE A 143 -30.96 1.67 9.30
CA PHE A 143 -30.22 1.40 8.06
C PHE A 143 -30.39 -0.07 7.65
N ILE A 144 -31.18 -0.31 6.60
CA ILE A 144 -31.22 -1.59 5.87
C ILE A 144 -30.44 -1.37 4.57
N PRO A 145 -29.37 -2.15 4.32
CA PRO A 145 -29.08 -2.62 2.98
C PRO A 145 -29.41 -4.12 2.91
N ALA A 146 -30.26 -4.43 1.94
CA ALA A 146 -30.84 -5.73 1.67
C ALA A 146 -29.79 -6.86 1.60
N SER A 147 -30.13 -7.99 2.19
CA SER A 147 -29.58 -9.28 1.80
C SER A 147 -30.19 -9.72 0.47
N SER A 148 -29.34 -10.03 -0.50
CA SER A 148 -29.39 -11.30 -1.26
C SER A 148 -28.22 -11.34 -2.23
N HIS A 149 -27.13 -11.99 -1.82
CA HIS A 149 -26.52 -13.08 -2.58
C HIS A 149 -25.88 -14.00 -1.55
N SER A 150 -26.41 -15.22 -1.49
CA SER A 150 -26.06 -16.32 -0.62
C SER A 150 -24.58 -16.68 -0.68
N TYR A 151 -23.92 -16.75 0.48
CA TYR A 151 -22.82 -17.69 0.66
C TYR A 151 -23.04 -18.46 1.96
N THR A 152 -23.37 -19.74 1.77
CA THR A 152 -23.35 -20.79 2.78
C THR A 152 -22.01 -20.81 3.49
N VAL A 153 -22.06 -20.78 4.82
CA VAL A 153 -20.94 -21.11 5.70
C VAL A 153 -20.71 -22.62 5.57
N ILE A 154 -19.61 -23.02 4.93
CA ILE A 154 -19.13 -24.40 5.01
C ILE A 154 -18.35 -24.51 6.31
N ASN A 155 -18.96 -25.14 7.32
CA ASN A 155 -18.28 -25.58 8.52
C ASN A 155 -17.44 -26.82 8.15
N VAL A 156 -16.12 -26.66 8.04
CA VAL A 156 -15.18 -27.79 7.97
C VAL A 156 -14.45 -27.90 9.30
N ASN A 157 -15.10 -28.53 10.28
CA ASN A 157 -14.45 -29.21 11.39
C ASN A 157 -15.36 -30.33 11.89
N SER A 158 -15.41 -31.42 11.13
CA SER A 158 -15.68 -32.78 11.62
C SER A 158 -15.32 -33.80 10.52
N PHE A 159 -14.11 -34.34 10.58
CA PHE A 159 -13.57 -35.59 9.99
C PHE A 159 -12.08 -35.54 10.38
N TYR A 160 -11.51 -36.35 11.28
CA TYR A 160 -11.82 -37.67 11.84
C TYR A 160 -11.53 -37.67 13.35
#